data_AF-A0A849FLY7-F1
#
_entry.id   AF-A0A849FLY7-F1
#
_cell.length_a   1.000
_cell.length_b   1.000
_cell.length_c   1.000
_cell.angle_alpha   90.00
_cell.angle_beta   90.00
_cell.angle_gamma   90.00
#
_symmetry.space_group_name_H-M   'P 1'
#
loop_
_entity.id
_entity.type
_entity.pdbx_description
1 polymer ?
#
loop_
_entity_poly.entity_id
_entity_poly.type
_entity_poly.pdbx_seq_one_letter_code
_entity_poly.pdbx_strand_id
1 'polypeptide(L)'
;MGKSVIVIGGGIVGLCAAYYLQKAEHEVTIIDKSNLSSGASFANAGYITPSHIIPLAAPGMIAKGIKWMFNSSSPFYIKPRFDLDFLKWSWYFHKASTKEKVAKATPVIKDINLLSRDLFESIKASGDLGDFQLDRKGLLMLYKTDKAAEEEMQVAAKAKQLGLEIDFLNKKELKAIEPDINIEAKGAIHYECDGHMTPTEFM
;
A
#
# COMPACT_ATOMS: atom_id res chain seq x y z
N MET A 1 -5.76 -19.35 -28.76
CA MET A 1 -5.53 -20.71 -28.23
C MET A 1 -5.02 -20.55 -26.81
N GLY A 2 -5.81 -20.99 -25.83
CA GLY A 2 -5.42 -20.95 -24.42
C GLY A 2 -4.13 -21.76 -24.18
N LYS A 3 -3.48 -21.47 -23.06
CA LYS A 3 -2.29 -22.18 -22.58
C LYS A 3 -2.62 -22.73 -21.19
N SER A 4 -2.02 -23.85 -20.83
CA SER A 4 -1.99 -24.30 -19.44
C SER A 4 -0.91 -23.52 -18.68
N VAL A 5 -1.29 -22.82 -17.62
CA VAL A 5 -0.44 -21.94 -16.82
C VAL A 5 -0.47 -22.39 -15.36
N ILE A 6 0.72 -22.53 -14.76
CA ILE A 6 0.86 -22.83 -13.33
C ILE A 6 1.21 -21.54 -12.59
N VAL A 7 0.41 -21.19 -11.60
CA VAL A 7 0.66 -20.06 -10.68
C VAL A 7 1.10 -20.64 -9.34
N ILE A 8 2.30 -20.25 -8.88
CA ILE A 8 2.84 -20.69 -7.58
C ILE A 8 2.57 -19.60 -6.54
N GLY A 9 1.72 -19.91 -5.58
CA GLY A 9 1.25 -19.03 -4.52
C GLY A 9 -0.17 -18.51 -4.79
N GLY A 10 -1.10 -18.81 -3.87
CA GLY A 10 -2.47 -18.32 -3.86
C GLY A 10 -2.65 -17.11 -2.95
N GLY A 11 -1.63 -16.25 -2.87
CA GLY A 11 -1.77 -14.89 -2.34
C GLY A 11 -2.50 -13.98 -3.33
N ILE A 12 -2.81 -12.75 -2.92
CA ILE A 12 -3.55 -11.76 -3.74
C ILE A 12 -2.96 -11.58 -5.14
N VAL A 13 -1.62 -11.56 -5.25
CA VAL A 13 -0.93 -11.43 -6.54
C VAL A 13 -1.19 -12.63 -7.44
N GLY A 14 -1.13 -13.85 -6.88
CA GLY A 14 -1.34 -15.08 -7.62
C GLY A 14 -2.80 -15.27 -8.02
N LEU A 15 -3.74 -14.98 -7.11
CA LEU A 15 -5.18 -15.06 -7.38
C LEU A 15 -5.60 -14.04 -8.44
N CYS A 16 -5.16 -12.78 -8.36
CA CYS A 16 -5.44 -11.78 -9.40
C CYS A 16 -4.81 -12.18 -10.75
N ALA A 17 -3.58 -12.70 -10.77
CA ALA A 17 -2.97 -13.21 -12.00
C ALA A 17 -3.78 -14.37 -12.59
N ALA A 18 -4.20 -15.32 -11.76
CA ALA A 18 -5.03 -16.44 -12.18
C ALA A 18 -6.38 -15.98 -12.74
N TYR A 19 -7.04 -15.03 -12.08
CA TYR A 19 -8.30 -14.42 -12.52
C TYR A 19 -8.18 -13.82 -13.94
N TYR A 20 -7.17 -12.96 -14.18
CA TYR A 20 -7.00 -12.35 -15.49
C TYR A 20 -6.52 -13.33 -16.57
N LEU A 21 -5.74 -14.36 -16.21
CA LEU A 21 -5.39 -15.44 -17.12
C LEU A 21 -6.61 -16.26 -17.52
N GLN A 22 -7.49 -16.57 -16.57
CA GLN A 22 -8.74 -17.29 -16.83
C GLN A 22 -9.68 -16.45 -17.70
N LYS A 23 -9.80 -15.13 -17.46
CA LYS A 23 -10.52 -14.19 -18.33
C LYS A 23 -9.99 -14.16 -19.76
N ALA A 24 -8.68 -14.38 -19.94
CA ALA A 24 -8.04 -14.51 -21.24
C ALA A 24 -8.09 -15.95 -21.82
N GLU A 25 -8.99 -16.79 -21.32
CA GLU A 25 -9.25 -18.16 -21.79
C GLU A 25 -8.04 -19.10 -21.65
N HIS A 26 -7.17 -18.85 -20.67
CA HIS A 26 -6.12 -19.79 -20.27
C HIS A 26 -6.65 -20.79 -19.22
N GLU A 27 -6.11 -22.01 -19.26
CA GLU A 27 -6.30 -23.00 -18.20
C GLU A 27 -5.28 -22.72 -17.10
N VAL A 28 -5.74 -22.51 -15.86
CA VAL A 28 -4.86 -22.09 -14.76
C VAL A 28 -4.92 -23.08 -13.61
N THR A 29 -3.75 -23.54 -13.17
CA THR A 29 -3.58 -24.33 -11.94
C THR A 29 -2.84 -23.50 -10.91
N ILE A 30 -3.43 -23.33 -9.72
CA ILE A 30 -2.81 -22.62 -8.61
C ILE A 30 -2.23 -23.64 -7.64
N ILE A 31 -0.96 -23.48 -7.27
CA ILE A 31 -0.28 -24.31 -6.29
C ILE A 31 0.10 -23.42 -5.11
N ASP A 32 -0.56 -23.63 -3.97
CA ASP A 32 -0.19 -23.01 -2.70
C ASP A 32 0.19 -24.08 -1.68
N LYS A 33 1.11 -23.75 -0.77
CA LYS A 33 1.52 -24.66 0.31
C LYS A 33 0.48 -24.76 1.44
N SER A 34 -0.45 -23.80 1.48
CA SER A 34 -1.51 -23.67 2.47
C SER A 34 -2.88 -23.83 1.80
N ASN A 35 -3.92 -23.77 2.61
CA ASN A 35 -5.33 -23.71 2.20
C ASN A 35 -5.80 -22.27 1.90
N LEU A 36 -4.91 -21.38 1.48
CA LEU A 36 -5.16 -19.95 1.22
C LEU A 36 -5.55 -19.11 2.46
N SER A 37 -5.66 -19.71 3.65
CA SER A 37 -6.04 -19.01 4.88
C SER A 37 -4.82 -18.53 5.69
N SER A 38 -3.72 -18.20 5.02
CA SER A 38 -2.47 -17.82 5.69
C SER A 38 -1.61 -16.86 4.86
N GLY A 39 -0.57 -16.31 5.48
CA GLY A 39 0.38 -15.42 4.80
C GLY A 39 -0.04 -13.95 4.80
N ALA A 40 0.75 -13.12 4.12
CA ALA A 40 0.59 -11.66 4.14
C ALA A 40 -0.74 -11.19 3.51
N SER A 41 -1.24 -11.90 2.49
CA SER A 41 -2.51 -11.57 1.84
C SER A 41 -3.72 -11.80 2.74
N PHE A 42 -3.69 -12.86 3.56
CA PHE A 42 -4.80 -13.16 4.47
C PHE A 42 -4.85 -12.21 5.68
N ALA A 43 -3.69 -11.81 6.20
CA ALA A 43 -3.60 -11.04 7.44
C ALA A 43 -3.43 -9.52 7.26
N ASN A 44 -3.48 -8.99 6.03
CA ASN A 44 -3.33 -7.55 5.81
C ASN A 44 -4.59 -6.76 6.19
N ALA A 45 -4.45 -5.43 6.27
CA ALA A 45 -5.52 -4.52 6.66
C ALA A 45 -6.47 -4.11 5.51
N GLY A 46 -6.28 -4.64 4.30
CA GLY A 46 -7.20 -4.45 3.18
C GLY A 46 -7.19 -3.09 2.50
N TYR A 47 -6.20 -2.24 2.77
CA TYR A 47 -6.11 -0.91 2.18
C TYR A 47 -5.74 -0.94 0.69
N ILE A 48 -6.36 -0.03 -0.07
CA ILE A 48 -6.10 0.27 -1.48
C ILE A 48 -5.65 1.73 -1.55
N THR A 49 -4.37 1.98 -1.82
CA THR A 49 -3.74 3.28 -1.52
C THR A 49 -3.09 3.98 -2.72
N PRO A 50 -3.89 4.57 -3.64
CA PRO A 50 -3.38 5.54 -4.62
C PRO A 50 -2.51 6.65 -4.02
N SER A 51 -2.76 7.04 -2.77
CA SER A 51 -1.97 8.04 -2.03
C SER A 51 -0.50 7.67 -1.77
N HIS A 52 -0.15 6.38 -1.74
CA HIS A 52 1.16 5.91 -1.31
C HIS A 52 2.21 5.99 -2.44
N ILE A 53 2.55 7.22 -2.81
CA ILE A 53 3.36 7.57 -3.99
C ILE A 53 4.87 7.68 -3.72
N ILE A 54 5.29 7.52 -2.47
CA ILE A 54 6.70 7.58 -2.07
C ILE A 54 7.25 6.16 -2.00
N PRO A 55 8.30 5.82 -2.77
CA PRO A 55 8.88 4.48 -2.73
C PRO A 55 9.54 4.22 -1.37
N LEU A 56 9.64 2.94 -1.01
CA LEU A 56 10.35 2.51 0.19
C LEU A 56 11.81 3.00 0.23
N ALA A 57 12.48 3.02 -0.93
CA ALA A 57 13.82 3.58 -1.09
C ALA A 57 13.74 5.11 -1.26
N ALA A 58 13.68 5.83 -0.14
CA ALA A 58 13.62 7.28 -0.10
C ALA A 58 14.71 7.87 0.83
N PRO A 59 15.14 9.13 0.61
CA PRO A 59 16.10 9.80 1.48
C PRO A 59 15.71 9.70 2.96
N GLY A 60 16.69 9.40 3.82
CA GLY A 60 16.46 9.24 5.27
C GLY A 60 15.98 7.85 5.71
N MET A 61 15.55 6.98 4.79
CA MET A 61 15.10 5.62 5.14
C MET A 61 16.23 4.73 5.68
N ILE A 62 17.48 4.96 5.27
CA ILE A 62 18.63 4.25 5.85
C ILE A 62 18.92 4.69 7.28
N ALA A 63 18.87 6.00 7.56
CA ALA A 63 19.06 6.49 8.92
C ALA A 63 17.97 5.95 9.86
N LYS A 64 16.70 5.93 9.39
CA LYS A 64 15.60 5.28 10.09
C LYS A 64 15.84 3.77 10.24
N GLY A 65 16.26 3.09 9.18
CA GLY A 65 16.60 1.66 9.17
C GLY A 65 17.68 1.31 10.20
N ILE A 66 18.77 2.08 10.26
CA ILE A 66 19.83 1.90 11.26
C ILE A 66 19.29 2.09 12.67
N LYS A 67 18.50 3.14 12.92
CA LYS A 67 17.84 3.35 14.22
C LYS A 67 16.94 2.17 14.59
N TRP A 68 16.22 1.63 13.61
CA TRP A 68 15.33 0.47 13.77
C TRP A 68 16.07 -0.85 14.00
N MET A 69 17.30 -1.01 13.51
CA MET A 69 18.13 -2.19 13.83
C MET A 69 18.40 -2.34 15.33
N PHE A 70 18.44 -1.23 16.08
CA PHE A 70 18.68 -1.24 17.52
C PHE A 70 17.38 -1.29 18.36
N ASN A 71 16.22 -1.46 17.72
CA ASN A 71 14.94 -1.62 18.39
C ASN A 71 14.20 -2.83 17.81
N SER A 72 14.20 -3.94 18.53
CA SER A 72 13.52 -5.18 18.11
C SER A 72 12.00 -5.06 18.03
N SER A 73 11.41 -4.05 18.67
CA SER A 73 9.99 -3.70 18.54
C SER A 73 9.72 -2.70 17.40
N SER A 74 10.71 -2.43 16.55
CA SER A 74 10.53 -1.60 15.36
C SER A 74 9.58 -2.25 14.36
N PRO A 75 8.70 -1.47 13.69
CA PRO A 75 7.87 -1.98 12.60
C PRO A 75 8.67 -2.56 11.42
N PHE A 76 9.96 -2.22 11.31
CA PHE A 76 10.85 -2.74 10.27
C PHE A 76 12.23 -3.06 10.87
N TYR A 77 12.32 -4.20 11.55
CA TYR A 77 13.58 -4.69 12.13
C TYR A 77 14.47 -5.32 11.06
N ILE A 78 15.68 -4.79 10.88
CA ILE A 78 16.72 -5.40 10.05
C ILE A 78 17.75 -6.01 11.02
N LYS A 79 17.89 -7.34 10.99
CA LYS A 79 18.89 -8.03 11.82
C LYS A 79 20.30 -7.61 11.38
N PRO A 80 21.13 -7.04 12.28
CA PRO A 80 22.53 -6.78 11.98
C PRO A 80 23.25 -8.09 11.64
N ARG A 81 23.90 -8.15 10.48
CA ARG A 81 24.70 -9.30 10.05
C ARG A 81 25.86 -8.84 9.19
N PHE A 82 27.03 -9.45 9.39
CA PHE A 82 28.21 -9.21 8.57
C PHE A 82 28.19 -10.17 7.37
N ASP A 83 27.33 -9.85 6.41
CA ASP A 83 27.05 -10.63 5.21
C ASP A 83 27.31 -9.77 3.98
N LEU A 84 28.15 -10.25 3.06
CA LEU A 84 28.57 -9.47 1.88
C LEU A 84 27.38 -9.14 0.97
N ASP A 85 26.43 -10.07 0.83
CA ASP A 85 25.24 -9.84 0.01
C ASP A 85 24.33 -8.78 0.63
N PHE A 86 24.16 -8.82 1.95
CA PHE A 86 23.45 -7.78 2.69
C PHE A 86 24.12 -6.41 2.58
N LEU A 87 25.44 -6.33 2.70
CA LEU A 87 26.17 -5.07 2.55
C LEU A 87 26.04 -4.51 1.12
N LYS A 88 26.15 -5.37 0.12
CA LYS A 88 25.95 -5.01 -1.29
C LYS A 88 24.53 -4.52 -1.55
N TRP A 89 23.52 -5.22 -1.04
CA TRP A 89 22.12 -4.80 -1.11
C TRP A 89 21.89 -3.46 -0.42
N SER A 90 22.43 -3.27 0.79
CA SER A 90 22.33 -2.02 1.56
C SER A 90 22.92 -0.84 0.78
N TRP A 91 24.03 -1.06 0.09
CA TRP A 91 24.64 -0.07 -0.79
C TRP A 91 23.77 0.28 -2.01
N TYR A 92 23.15 -0.70 -2.65
CA TYR A 92 22.21 -0.43 -3.74
C TYR A 92 20.95 0.29 -3.26
N PHE A 93 20.42 -0.10 -2.10
CA PHE A 93 19.29 0.59 -1.46
C PHE A 93 19.64 2.04 -1.15
N HIS A 94 20.85 2.31 -0.66
CA HIS A 94 21.37 3.66 -0.48
C HIS A 94 21.42 4.45 -1.78
N LYS A 95 22.02 3.87 -2.82
CA LYS A 95 22.06 4.50 -4.15
C LYS A 95 20.68 4.72 -4.74
N ALA A 96 19.68 3.94 -4.38
CA ALA A 96 18.29 4.10 -4.82
C ALA A 96 17.54 5.20 -4.05
N SER A 97 17.96 5.52 -2.83
CA SER A 97 17.28 6.42 -1.89
C SER A 97 17.60 7.92 -2.12
N THR A 98 17.55 8.39 -3.37
CA THR A 98 17.82 9.80 -3.73
C THR A 98 16.53 10.55 -4.06
N LYS A 99 16.52 11.88 -3.84
CA LYS A 99 15.36 12.74 -4.16
C LYS A 99 14.97 12.66 -5.64
N GLU A 100 15.96 12.61 -6.54
CA GLU A 100 15.75 12.48 -7.98
C GLU A 100 15.05 11.16 -8.35
N LYS A 101 15.50 10.03 -7.78
CA LYS A 101 14.87 8.73 -8.02
C LYS A 101 13.46 8.66 -7.46
N VAL A 102 13.23 9.23 -6.28
CA VAL A 102 11.88 9.39 -5.71
C VAL A 102 11.01 10.21 -6.67
N ALA A 103 11.47 11.37 -7.13
CA ALA A 103 10.70 12.20 -8.05
C ALA A 103 10.35 11.48 -9.35
N LYS A 104 11.27 10.67 -9.91
CA LYS A 104 11.04 9.86 -11.10
C LYS A 104 10.05 8.71 -10.86
N ALA A 105 10.12 8.06 -9.70
CA ALA A 105 9.28 6.91 -9.37
C ALA A 105 7.85 7.30 -8.96
N THR A 106 7.68 8.44 -8.29
CA THR A 106 6.38 8.89 -7.75
C THR A 106 5.22 8.86 -8.76
N PRO A 107 5.31 9.46 -9.97
CA PRO A 107 4.19 9.42 -10.90
C PRO A 107 3.86 7.99 -11.37
N VAL A 108 4.89 7.14 -11.57
CA VAL A 108 4.69 5.74 -11.97
C VAL A 108 4.00 4.94 -10.88
N ILE A 109 4.40 5.13 -9.62
CA ILE A 109 3.77 4.47 -8.46
C ILE A 109 2.31 4.92 -8.31
N LYS A 110 2.04 6.20 -8.50
CA LYS A 110 0.67 6.72 -8.52
C LYS A 110 -0.16 6.06 -9.62
N ASP A 111 0.35 6.01 -10.85
CA ASP A 111 -0.39 5.46 -11.99
C ASP A 111 -0.68 3.97 -11.82
N ILE A 112 0.27 3.16 -11.31
CA ILE A 112 0.03 1.73 -11.04
C ILE A 112 -0.96 1.50 -9.90
N ASN A 113 -0.95 2.35 -8.87
CA ASN A 113 -1.91 2.23 -7.76
C ASN A 113 -3.32 2.62 -8.18
N LEU A 114 -3.47 3.67 -9.01
CA LEU A 114 -4.77 4.05 -9.60
C LEU A 114 -5.30 2.93 -10.49
N LEU A 115 -4.47 2.40 -11.39
CA LEU A 115 -4.83 1.24 -12.20
C LEU A 115 -5.26 0.05 -11.32
N SER A 116 -4.51 -0.26 -10.26
CA SER A 116 -4.87 -1.35 -9.35
C SER A 116 -6.22 -1.15 -8.69
N ARG A 117 -6.55 0.08 -8.24
CA ARG A 117 -7.87 0.41 -7.68
C ARG A 117 -8.96 0.19 -8.71
N ASP A 118 -8.79 0.75 -9.91
CA ASP A 118 -9.78 0.66 -10.99
C ASP A 118 -10.01 -0.82 -11.40
N LEU A 119 -8.99 -1.66 -11.32
CA LEU A 119 -9.11 -3.11 -11.55
C LEU A 119 -9.91 -3.81 -10.44
N PHE A 120 -9.76 -3.43 -9.17
CA PHE A 120 -10.60 -3.98 -8.09
C PHE A 120 -12.07 -3.57 -8.26
N GLU A 121 -12.32 -2.31 -8.62
CA GLU A 121 -13.67 -1.81 -8.93
C GLU A 121 -14.27 -2.55 -10.13
N SER A 122 -13.46 -2.84 -11.15
CA SER A 122 -13.89 -3.61 -12.32
C SER A 122 -14.24 -5.06 -11.98
N ILE A 123 -13.48 -5.71 -11.09
CA ILE A 123 -13.80 -7.07 -10.59
C ILE A 123 -15.09 -7.06 -9.77
N LYS A 124 -15.28 -6.04 -8.92
CA LYS A 124 -16.51 -5.88 -8.15
C LYS A 124 -17.72 -5.71 -9.07
N ALA A 125 -17.59 -4.88 -10.11
CA ALA A 125 -18.66 -4.57 -11.06
C ALA A 125 -18.99 -5.74 -12.00
N SER A 126 -18.03 -6.64 -12.29
CA SER A 126 -18.29 -7.80 -13.14
C SER A 126 -19.19 -8.85 -12.49
N GLY A 127 -19.21 -8.89 -11.15
CA GLY A 127 -19.98 -9.88 -10.38
C GLY A 127 -19.39 -11.29 -10.41
N ASP A 128 -18.20 -11.49 -10.99
CA ASP A 128 -17.60 -12.82 -11.14
C ASP A 128 -17.29 -13.49 -9.80
N LEU A 129 -17.01 -12.70 -8.76
CA LEU A 129 -16.68 -13.17 -7.40
C LEU A 129 -17.87 -13.09 -6.44
N GLY A 130 -19.05 -12.71 -6.93
CA GLY A 130 -20.20 -12.40 -6.07
C GLY A 130 -20.01 -11.09 -5.29
N ASP A 131 -20.65 -11.00 -4.12
CA ASP A 131 -20.64 -9.81 -3.29
C ASP A 131 -19.54 -9.88 -2.22
N PHE A 132 -18.62 -8.90 -2.21
CA PHE A 132 -17.59 -8.70 -1.20
C PHE A 132 -17.44 -7.21 -0.86
N GLN A 133 -16.97 -6.85 0.33
CA GLN A 133 -16.79 -5.44 0.68
C GLN A 133 -15.71 -4.76 -0.18
N LEU A 134 -16.04 -3.62 -0.78
CA LEU A 134 -15.09 -2.70 -1.40
C LEU A 134 -15.60 -1.27 -1.21
N ASP A 135 -14.94 -0.50 -0.36
CA ASP A 135 -15.37 0.83 0.07
C ASP A 135 -14.31 1.89 -0.25
N ARG A 136 -14.76 3.04 -0.76
CA ARG A 136 -13.92 4.22 -0.98
C ARG A 136 -14.26 5.32 0.05
N LYS A 137 -13.87 5.07 1.30
CA LYS A 137 -14.03 6.04 2.42
C LYS A 137 -12.76 6.85 2.69
N GLY A 138 -11.70 6.64 1.89
CA GLY A 138 -10.40 7.28 2.06
C GLY A 138 -9.58 6.73 3.22
N LEU A 139 -8.48 7.42 3.51
CA LEU A 139 -7.56 7.14 4.62
C LEU A 139 -7.28 8.43 5.40
N LEU A 140 -7.47 8.40 6.72
CA LEU A 140 -7.14 9.51 7.61
C LEU A 140 -5.73 9.34 8.20
N MET A 141 -4.79 10.17 7.75
CA MET A 141 -3.44 10.26 8.31
C MET A 141 -3.43 11.29 9.44
N LEU A 142 -3.67 10.80 10.66
CA LEU A 142 -3.72 11.61 11.89
C LEU A 142 -2.33 12.08 12.33
N TYR A 143 -2.23 13.30 12.84
CA TYR A 143 -0.99 13.82 13.42
C TYR A 143 -1.20 14.44 14.81
N LYS A 144 -0.25 14.17 15.73
CA LYS A 144 -0.24 14.69 17.11
C LYS A 144 0.70 15.88 17.31
N THR A 145 1.68 16.06 16.43
CA THR A 145 2.72 17.10 16.55
C THR A 145 2.77 17.95 15.29
N ASP A 146 3.21 19.20 15.41
CA ASP A 146 3.30 20.12 14.27
C ASP A 146 4.35 19.63 13.26
N LYS A 147 5.45 19.05 13.75
CA LYS A 147 6.45 18.40 12.89
C LYS A 147 5.86 17.26 12.04
N ALA A 148 5.04 16.39 12.65
CA ALA A 148 4.40 15.30 11.89
C ALA A 148 3.39 15.86 10.88
N ALA A 149 2.68 16.94 11.24
CA ALA A 149 1.79 17.64 10.33
C ALA A 149 2.56 18.18 9.12
N GLU A 150 3.68 18.87 9.34
CA GLU A 150 4.52 19.41 8.27
C GLU A 150 5.07 18.33 7.33
N GLU A 151 5.58 17.23 7.89
CA GLU A 151 6.09 16.09 7.10
C GLU A 151 5.00 15.49 6.21
N GLU A 152 3.80 15.26 6.77
CA GLU A 152 2.67 14.66 6.06
C GLU A 152 2.07 15.64 5.03
N MET A 153 2.01 16.93 5.35
CA MET A 153 1.54 17.98 4.44
C MET A 153 2.41 18.10 3.19
N GLN A 154 3.72 17.87 3.29
CA GLN A 154 4.59 17.86 2.11
C GLN A 154 4.27 16.71 1.16
N VAL A 155 3.98 15.52 1.71
CA VAL A 155 3.59 14.35 0.92
C VAL A 155 2.22 14.59 0.27
N ALA A 156 1.26 15.06 1.05
CA ALA A 156 -0.09 15.39 0.60
C ALA A 156 -0.11 16.46 -0.49
N ALA A 157 0.68 17.52 -0.35
CA ALA A 157 0.80 18.57 -1.37
C ALA A 157 1.33 18.01 -2.69
N LYS A 158 2.32 17.11 -2.64
CA LYS A 158 2.85 16.44 -3.83
C LYS A 158 1.81 15.53 -4.48
N ALA A 159 1.08 14.77 -3.68
CA ALA A 159 0.02 13.89 -4.16
C ALA A 159 -1.13 14.70 -4.80
N LYS A 160 -1.52 15.82 -4.21
CA LYS A 160 -2.54 16.74 -4.75
C LYS A 160 -2.09 17.38 -6.07
N GLN A 161 -0.81 17.75 -6.20
CA GLN A 161 -0.22 18.22 -7.47
C GLN A 161 -0.27 17.17 -8.58
N LEU A 162 -0.31 15.89 -8.22
CA LEU A 162 -0.45 14.78 -9.17
C LEU A 162 -1.91 14.41 -9.47
N GLY A 163 -2.87 15.21 -8.98
CA GLY A 163 -4.30 15.04 -9.24
C GLY A 163 -5.02 14.10 -8.28
N LEU A 164 -4.40 13.70 -7.16
CA LEU A 164 -5.08 12.88 -6.15
C LEU A 164 -6.00 13.74 -5.27
N GLU A 165 -7.15 13.17 -4.94
CA GLU A 165 -8.19 13.78 -4.09
C GLU A 165 -7.73 13.73 -2.61
N ILE A 166 -7.44 14.90 -2.06
CA ILE A 166 -6.86 15.05 -0.73
C ILE A 166 -7.38 16.32 -0.06
N ASP A 167 -7.84 16.13 1.17
CA ASP A 167 -8.31 17.18 2.06
C ASP A 167 -7.49 17.28 3.34
N PHE A 168 -7.38 18.52 3.84
CA PHE A 168 -6.63 18.83 5.05
C PHE A 168 -7.64 19.19 6.13
N LEU A 169 -7.67 18.39 7.19
CA LEU A 169 -8.68 18.49 8.23
C LEU A 169 -8.06 19.04 9.51
N ASN A 170 -8.65 20.10 10.04
CA ASN A 170 -8.42 20.51 11.42
C ASN A 170 -9.20 19.61 12.39
N LYS A 171 -8.95 19.78 13.70
CA LYS A 171 -9.60 18.98 14.75
C LYS A 171 -11.14 19.01 14.71
N LYS A 172 -11.76 20.14 14.34
CA LYS A 172 -13.21 20.28 14.27
C LYS A 172 -13.78 19.49 13.10
N GLU A 173 -13.15 19.58 11.93
CA GLU A 173 -13.54 18.84 10.72
C GLU A 173 -13.37 17.33 10.93
N LEU A 174 -12.25 16.90 11.52
CA LEU A 174 -12.03 15.50 11.87
C LEU A 174 -13.12 14.95 12.80
N LYS A 175 -13.55 15.74 13.80
CA LYS A 175 -14.65 15.34 14.70
C LYS A 175 -16.01 15.29 14.00
N ALA A 176 -16.19 16.04 12.91
CA ALA A 176 -17.41 15.96 12.11
C ALA A 176 -17.47 14.68 11.27
N ILE A 177 -16.33 14.18 10.78
CA ILE A 177 -16.23 12.90 10.06
C ILE A 177 -16.39 11.72 11.02
N GLU A 178 -15.74 11.77 12.20
CA GLU A 178 -15.76 10.70 13.20
C GLU A 178 -16.40 11.17 14.53
N PRO A 179 -17.74 11.38 14.56
CA PRO A 179 -18.43 12.00 15.69
C PRO A 179 -18.40 11.15 16.96
N ASP A 180 -18.36 9.83 16.84
CA ASP A 180 -18.45 8.91 17.97
C ASP A 180 -17.09 8.50 18.54
N ILE A 181 -15.99 8.90 17.88
CA ILE A 181 -14.63 8.55 18.28
C ILE A 181 -13.97 9.73 18.99
N ASN A 182 -13.34 9.48 20.14
CA ASN A 182 -12.48 10.47 20.78
C ASN A 182 -11.07 10.40 20.17
N ILE A 183 -10.80 11.24 19.16
CA ILE A 183 -9.52 11.24 18.47
C ILE A 183 -8.57 12.26 19.10
N GLU A 184 -7.50 11.76 19.72
CA GLU A 184 -6.43 12.58 20.30
C GLU A 184 -5.41 13.01 19.22
N ALA A 185 -5.85 13.86 18.28
CA ALA A 185 -5.03 14.41 17.20
C ALA A 185 -5.20 15.94 17.09
N LYS A 186 -4.20 16.61 16.51
CA LYS A 186 -4.28 18.04 16.17
C LYS A 186 -5.10 18.26 14.88
N GLY A 187 -5.14 17.26 14.01
CA GLY A 187 -5.87 17.23 12.76
C GLY A 187 -5.52 15.96 11.97
N ALA A 188 -5.90 15.94 10.70
CA ALA A 188 -5.64 14.81 9.81
C ALA A 188 -5.41 15.29 8.37
N ILE A 189 -4.75 14.47 7.57
CA ILE A 189 -4.86 14.54 6.10
C ILE A 189 -5.76 13.40 5.65
N HIS A 190 -6.82 13.73 4.91
CA HIS A 190 -7.75 12.75 4.36
C HIS A 190 -7.41 12.48 2.90
N TYR A 191 -6.90 11.29 2.64
CA TYR A 191 -6.65 10.79 1.30
C TYR A 191 -7.92 10.11 0.76
N GLU A 192 -8.83 10.90 0.21
CA GLU A 192 -10.11 10.43 -0.36
C GLU A 192 -9.95 9.53 -1.58
N CYS A 193 -8.79 9.59 -2.23
CA CYS A 193 -8.43 8.69 -3.32
C CYS A 193 -8.29 7.21 -2.88
N ASP A 194 -8.15 6.96 -1.58
CA ASP A 194 -7.91 5.64 -1.03
C ASP A 194 -9.22 4.89 -0.72
N GLY A 195 -9.09 3.57 -0.61
CA GLY A 195 -10.19 2.69 -0.26
C GLY A 195 -9.72 1.52 0.59
N HIS A 196 -10.65 0.63 0.89
CA HIS A 196 -10.36 -0.62 1.58
C HIS A 196 -11.36 -1.71 1.20
N MET A 197 -10.97 -2.94 1.46
CA MET A 197 -11.78 -4.14 1.34
C MET A 197 -11.50 -5.08 2.50
N THR A 198 -12.37 -6.07 2.72
CA THR A 198 -12.06 -7.17 3.64
C THR A 198 -11.30 -8.26 2.88
N PRO A 199 -10.00 -8.48 3.14
CA PRO A 199 -9.18 -9.38 2.30
C PRO A 199 -9.72 -10.80 2.23
N THR A 200 -10.28 -11.31 3.33
CA THR A 200 -10.82 -12.67 3.43
C THR A 200 -12.14 -12.88 2.70
N GLU A 201 -12.81 -11.81 2.29
CA GLU A 201 -14.02 -11.88 1.44
C GLU A 201 -13.66 -11.84 -0.04
N PHE A 202 -12.57 -11.15 -0.40
CA PHE A 202 -12.11 -11.02 -1.78
C PHE A 202 -11.28 -12.23 -2.26
N MET A 203 -10.44 -12.77 -1.39
CA MET A 203 -9.50 -13.88 -1.66
C MET A 203 -10.21 -15.23 -1.70
#